data_AF-A0A965LTH1-F1
#
_entry.id   AF-A0A965LTH1-F1
#
_cell.length_a   1.000
_cell.length_b   1.000
_cell.length_c   1.000
_cell.angle_alpha   90.00
_cell.angle_beta   90.00
_cell.angle_gamma   90.00
#
_symmetry.space_group_name_H-M   'P 1'
#
loop_
_entity.id
_entity.type
_entity.pdbx_description
1 polymer ?
#
loop_
_entity_poly.entity_id
_entity_poly.type
_entity_poly.pdbx_seq_one_letter_code
_entity_poly.pdbx_strand_id
1 'polypeptide(L)'
;MLGLALGLLVGMFVGGAAAPDELADMGDLLRWSAPSLRGINDVAEAITIGSLIFTAFALVPGTKAFTSTLLAAALSAGVWALAGTAYLVTTYLAITGSPLSLDQTFGDQFYIFVTDIQLGQMLALNVLTAFALAVLILFVRKLFGAAACAAIGLVGLIPVALSGHAAGSASHGMAVNSLGLHLVGICIWVGGLVGLVIALNKLDEVEDRKTIITRYSSLALVGFLLVAISGYSSAQIRIGSIENIFSTGYGQVALLKTVSLLALGFLGALHRRKVISNFKDKAKMFWNLIVVEVLIFGAAMGLGTALARTPVPINDYPAGELTPAEILTGSKLPPEPTALTWITTFKPDLIWLLVTAALAGFYLLGVRRLKQRGDSWSVGRTVSWLSGVALLFYVTNGYFNAYEQYLFSAHMLAHMLLTMGVPVLLVPGAPVTLLARAVAKRQDDSRGVREWVLWAVHTKYAQFLSHPIVAALLFASSLVVFYFTPIFNWATREHVGHEWMIVHFVITGYLFVQALIGVDPGPKRFGYPQRLILL
;
A
#
# COMPACT_ATOMS: atom_id res chain seq x y z
N MET A 1 23.33 1.99 0.13
CA MET A 1 24.21 0.79 0.19
C MET A 1 24.95 0.67 1.52
N LEU A 2 25.80 1.63 1.93
CA LEU A 2 26.53 1.51 3.21
C LEU A 2 25.60 1.32 4.43
N GLY A 3 24.57 2.18 4.55
CA GLY A 3 23.57 2.01 5.61
C GLY A 3 22.87 0.64 5.56
N LEU A 4 22.50 0.16 4.36
CA LEU A 4 21.88 -1.16 4.16
C LEU A 4 22.78 -2.29 4.69
N ALA A 5 24.04 -2.30 4.29
CA ALA A 5 25.00 -3.32 4.72
C ALA A 5 25.21 -3.31 6.24
N LEU A 6 25.37 -2.11 6.84
CA LEU A 6 25.52 -1.97 8.29
C LEU A 6 24.27 -2.43 9.04
N GLY A 7 23.08 -2.00 8.59
CA GLY A 7 21.82 -2.40 9.20
C GLY A 7 21.56 -3.90 9.09
N LEU A 8 21.88 -4.50 7.94
CA LEU A 8 21.78 -5.94 7.74
C LEU A 8 22.73 -6.69 8.67
N LEU A 9 24.00 -6.28 8.73
CA LEU A 9 25.00 -6.91 9.59
C LEU A 9 24.59 -6.84 11.06
N VAL A 10 24.24 -5.65 11.56
CA VAL A 10 23.77 -5.46 12.94
C VAL A 10 22.52 -6.29 13.21
N GLY A 11 21.55 -6.25 12.29
CA GLY A 11 20.30 -6.98 12.44
C GLY A 11 20.49 -8.50 12.48
N MET A 12 21.39 -9.04 11.65
CA MET A 12 21.68 -10.48 11.61
C MET A 12 22.30 -10.97 12.92
N PHE A 13 23.23 -10.20 13.50
CA PHE A 13 23.84 -10.55 14.79
C PHE A 13 22.88 -10.38 15.95
N VAL A 14 22.20 -9.22 16.06
CA VAL A 14 21.25 -8.93 17.14
C VAL A 14 20.04 -9.87 17.09
N GLY A 15 19.55 -10.17 15.89
CA GLY A 15 18.43 -11.09 15.68
C GLY A 15 18.81 -12.57 15.75
N GLY A 16 20.09 -12.91 15.91
CA GLY A 16 20.57 -14.30 15.93
C GLY A 16 20.61 -15.01 14.57
N ALA A 17 20.09 -14.40 13.50
CA ALA A 17 20.07 -14.97 12.14
C ALA A 17 21.46 -15.10 11.49
N ALA A 18 22.51 -14.54 12.10
CA ALA A 18 23.90 -14.74 11.68
C ALA A 18 24.43 -16.14 12.03
N ALA A 19 23.86 -16.79 13.04
CA ALA A 19 24.23 -18.14 13.45
C ALA A 19 23.66 -19.20 12.47
N PRO A 20 24.35 -20.35 12.30
CA PRO A 20 23.79 -21.49 11.59
C PRO A 20 22.46 -21.93 12.20
N ASP A 21 21.48 -22.25 11.36
CA ASP A 21 20.22 -22.85 11.83
C ASP A 21 20.45 -24.31 12.22
N GLU A 22 19.98 -24.71 13.40
CA GLU A 22 20.21 -26.07 13.93
C GLU A 22 19.47 -27.15 13.12
N LEU A 23 18.37 -26.80 12.45
CA LEU A 23 17.52 -27.76 11.73
C LEU A 23 17.70 -27.70 10.21
N ALA A 24 18.18 -26.57 9.66
CA ALA A 24 18.27 -26.36 8.21
C ALA A 24 19.31 -25.29 7.81
N ASP A 25 20.59 -25.44 8.20
CA ASP A 25 21.64 -24.51 7.76
C ASP A 25 21.88 -24.61 6.25
N MET A 26 21.73 -23.47 5.57
CA MET A 26 21.87 -23.34 4.12
C MET A 26 23.34 -23.11 3.69
N GLY A 27 24.26 -23.15 4.66
CA GLY A 27 25.67 -22.82 4.51
C GLY A 27 25.94 -21.31 4.49
N ASP A 28 27.18 -20.94 4.82
CA ASP A 28 27.60 -19.54 5.00
C ASP A 28 27.30 -18.66 3.78
N LEU A 29 27.50 -19.19 2.57
CA LEU A 29 27.29 -18.42 1.34
C LEU A 29 25.83 -17.99 1.18
N LEU A 30 24.86 -18.91 1.33
CA LEU A 30 23.43 -18.58 1.20
C LEU A 30 22.93 -17.79 2.41
N ARG A 31 23.45 -18.06 3.62
CA ARG A 31 23.10 -17.33 4.85
C ARG A 31 23.35 -15.83 4.73
N TRP A 32 24.40 -15.42 4.01
CA TRP A 32 24.70 -13.99 3.78
C TRP A 32 24.23 -13.46 2.42
N SER A 33 24.33 -14.24 1.35
CA SER A 33 23.97 -13.76 0.01
C SER A 33 22.45 -13.58 -0.16
N ALA A 34 21.62 -14.49 0.33
CA ALA A 34 20.18 -14.42 0.18
C ALA A 34 19.57 -13.15 0.82
N PRO A 35 19.85 -12.80 2.10
CA PRO A 35 19.36 -11.54 2.65
C PRO A 35 20.04 -10.33 2.00
N SER A 36 21.30 -10.40 1.57
CA SER A 36 21.93 -9.28 0.86
C SER A 36 21.24 -8.97 -0.47
N LEU A 37 20.94 -10.00 -1.27
CA LEU A 37 20.23 -9.87 -2.54
C LEU A 37 18.80 -9.37 -2.33
N ARG A 38 18.11 -9.86 -1.31
CA ARG A 38 16.80 -9.32 -0.90
C ARG A 38 16.89 -7.83 -0.54
N GLY A 39 17.86 -7.42 0.26
CA GLY A 39 18.02 -6.01 0.63
C GLY A 39 18.29 -5.11 -0.58
N ILE A 40 19.07 -5.59 -1.56
CA ILE A 40 19.31 -4.88 -2.82
C ILE A 40 18.02 -4.80 -3.65
N ASN A 41 17.29 -5.92 -3.77
CA ASN A 41 15.99 -6.01 -4.43
C ASN A 41 15.01 -4.98 -3.84
N ASP A 42 14.82 -4.98 -2.53
CA ASP A 42 13.86 -4.13 -1.83
C ASP A 42 14.20 -2.63 -1.97
N VAL A 43 15.50 -2.28 -1.94
CA VAL A 43 15.96 -0.90 -2.21
C VAL A 43 15.69 -0.50 -3.66
N ALA A 44 15.99 -1.36 -4.62
CA ALA A 44 15.82 -1.08 -6.04
C ALA A 44 14.33 -0.98 -6.42
N GLU A 45 13.48 -1.83 -5.85
CA GLU A 45 12.02 -1.78 -5.94
C GLU A 45 11.49 -0.46 -5.38
N ALA A 46 11.87 -0.10 -4.15
CA ALA A 46 11.44 1.14 -3.52
C ALA A 46 11.84 2.38 -4.33
N ILE A 47 13.08 2.44 -4.83
CA ILE A 47 13.57 3.56 -5.67
C ILE A 47 12.81 3.64 -6.98
N THR A 48 12.54 2.51 -7.63
CA THR A 48 11.77 2.46 -8.89
C THR A 48 10.38 3.04 -8.69
N ILE A 49 9.61 2.45 -7.78
CA ILE A 49 8.20 2.79 -7.55
C ILE A 49 8.10 4.21 -7.00
N GLY A 50 8.92 4.55 -6.00
CA GLY A 50 8.94 5.88 -5.38
C GLY A 50 9.32 7.00 -6.33
N SER A 51 10.30 6.78 -7.22
CA SER A 51 10.68 7.76 -8.24
C SER A 51 9.58 7.97 -9.26
N LEU A 52 8.83 6.93 -9.64
CA LEU A 52 7.67 7.04 -10.53
C LEU A 52 6.52 7.81 -9.87
N ILE A 53 6.21 7.52 -8.60
CA ILE A 53 5.21 8.25 -7.82
C ILE A 53 5.61 9.72 -7.69
N PHE A 54 6.86 9.98 -7.29
CA PHE A 54 7.37 11.34 -7.18
C PHE A 54 7.31 12.09 -8.53
N THR A 55 7.68 11.43 -9.63
CA THR A 55 7.58 12.00 -10.98
C THR A 55 6.13 12.34 -11.34
N ALA A 56 5.18 11.45 -11.04
CA ALA A 56 3.77 11.64 -11.37
C ALA A 56 3.07 12.73 -10.55
N PHE A 57 3.49 12.96 -9.30
CA PHE A 57 2.81 13.85 -8.36
C PHE A 57 3.55 15.15 -8.03
N ALA A 58 4.85 15.24 -8.32
CA ALA A 58 5.67 16.40 -7.95
C ALA A 58 6.28 17.14 -9.15
N LEU A 59 6.70 16.43 -10.20
CA LEU A 59 7.47 17.00 -11.32
C LEU A 59 6.60 17.52 -12.47
N VAL A 60 7.23 18.36 -13.30
CA VAL A 60 6.65 18.94 -14.52
C VAL A 60 7.14 18.12 -15.73
N PRO A 61 6.25 17.62 -16.60
CA PRO A 61 6.63 16.82 -17.77
C PRO A 61 7.50 17.64 -18.74
N GLY A 62 8.43 16.97 -19.42
CA GLY A 62 9.33 17.61 -20.41
C GLY A 62 10.56 18.30 -19.83
N THR A 63 10.67 18.45 -18.50
CA THR A 63 11.87 19.02 -17.85
C THR A 63 13.04 18.03 -17.80
N LYS A 64 14.27 18.55 -17.61
CA LYS A 64 15.46 17.73 -17.36
C LYS A 64 15.33 16.90 -16.09
N ALA A 65 14.71 17.46 -15.05
CA ALA A 65 14.39 16.77 -13.80
C ALA A 65 13.48 15.56 -14.07
N PHE A 66 12.38 15.75 -14.82
CA PHE A 66 11.46 14.67 -15.19
C PHE A 66 12.16 13.52 -15.91
N THR A 67 12.93 13.82 -16.95
CA THR A 67 13.63 12.79 -17.74
C THR A 67 14.71 12.08 -16.93
N SER A 68 15.47 12.82 -16.11
CA SER A 68 16.55 12.23 -15.29
C SER A 68 16.00 11.32 -14.18
N THR A 69 14.89 11.71 -13.55
CA THR A 69 14.23 10.89 -12.53
C THR A 69 13.61 9.62 -13.15
N LEU A 70 13.03 9.69 -14.36
CA LEU A 70 12.57 8.50 -15.07
C LEU A 70 13.71 7.56 -15.46
N LEU A 71 14.85 8.10 -15.92
CA LEU A 71 16.03 7.28 -16.22
C LEU A 71 16.54 6.56 -14.96
N ALA A 72 16.59 7.25 -13.83
CA ALA A 72 16.96 6.64 -12.56
C ALA A 72 15.98 5.54 -12.13
N ALA A 73 14.67 5.75 -12.33
CA ALA A 73 13.67 4.71 -12.09
C ALA A 73 13.87 3.49 -13.02
N ALA A 74 14.18 3.69 -14.30
CA ALA A 74 14.45 2.60 -15.25
C ALA A 74 15.72 1.81 -14.89
N LEU A 75 16.81 2.51 -14.55
CA LEU A 75 18.05 1.87 -14.09
C LEU A 75 17.82 1.08 -12.80
N SER A 76 17.07 1.65 -11.86
CA SER A 76 16.69 0.98 -10.62
C SER A 76 15.80 -0.24 -10.87
N ALA A 77 14.89 -0.17 -11.85
CA ALA A 77 14.07 -1.32 -12.25
C ALA A 77 14.92 -2.44 -12.85
N GLY A 78 15.99 -2.10 -13.58
CA GLY A 78 16.98 -3.07 -14.05
C GLY A 78 17.74 -3.74 -12.90
N VAL A 79 18.16 -2.97 -11.89
CA VAL A 79 18.77 -3.53 -10.67
C VAL A 79 17.78 -4.41 -9.91
N TRP A 80 16.51 -4.00 -9.81
CA TRP A 80 15.44 -4.79 -9.22
C TRP A 80 15.27 -6.12 -9.96
N ALA A 81 15.20 -6.12 -11.29
CA ALA A 81 15.06 -7.35 -12.07
C ALA A 81 16.23 -8.33 -11.86
N LEU A 82 17.47 -7.82 -11.84
CA LEU A 82 18.67 -8.65 -11.63
C LEU A 82 18.76 -9.17 -10.19
N ALA A 83 18.60 -8.29 -9.19
CA ALA A 83 18.67 -8.66 -7.79
C ALA A 83 17.51 -9.56 -7.37
N GLY A 84 16.30 -9.30 -7.88
CA GLY A 84 15.12 -10.12 -7.67
C GLY A 84 15.25 -11.51 -8.28
N THR A 85 15.82 -11.62 -9.48
CA THR A 85 16.13 -12.93 -10.10
C THR A 85 17.14 -13.71 -9.25
N ALA A 86 18.22 -13.06 -8.83
CA ALA A 86 19.21 -13.68 -7.95
C ALA A 86 18.61 -14.06 -6.58
N TYR A 87 17.72 -13.24 -6.03
CA TYR A 87 17.00 -13.55 -4.79
C TYR A 87 16.03 -14.73 -4.95
N LEU A 88 15.31 -14.83 -6.07
CA LEU A 88 14.46 -15.96 -6.41
C LEU A 88 15.27 -17.26 -6.47
N VAL A 89 16.40 -17.26 -7.19
CA VAL A 89 17.28 -18.43 -7.32
C VAL A 89 17.89 -18.81 -5.97
N THR A 90 18.43 -17.84 -5.21
CA THR A 90 18.99 -18.16 -3.88
C THR A 90 17.94 -18.64 -2.89
N THR A 91 16.69 -18.18 -3.00
CA THR A 91 15.57 -18.70 -2.21
C THR A 91 15.23 -20.13 -2.60
N TYR A 92 15.21 -20.46 -3.88
CA TYR A 92 15.05 -21.83 -4.36
C TYR A 92 16.15 -22.77 -3.83
N LEU A 93 17.43 -22.36 -3.96
CA LEU A 93 18.57 -23.14 -3.45
C LEU A 93 18.48 -23.34 -1.92
N ALA A 94 18.10 -22.28 -1.20
CA ALA A 94 17.91 -22.31 0.24
C ALA A 94 16.82 -23.31 0.69
N ILE A 95 15.72 -23.39 -0.04
CA ILE A 95 14.58 -24.27 0.31
C ILE A 95 14.85 -25.72 -0.07
N THR A 96 15.46 -25.95 -1.23
CA THR A 96 15.69 -27.30 -1.76
C THR A 96 16.97 -27.95 -1.24
N GLY A 97 17.90 -27.17 -0.69
CA GLY A 97 19.24 -27.64 -0.32
C GLY A 97 20.08 -28.11 -1.50
N SER A 98 19.62 -27.86 -2.75
CA SER A 98 20.29 -28.32 -3.96
C SER A 98 21.45 -27.42 -4.33
N PRO A 99 22.58 -27.95 -4.83
CA PRO A 99 23.65 -27.13 -5.38
C PRO A 99 23.19 -26.44 -6.67
N LEU A 100 23.82 -25.31 -7.00
CA LEU A 100 23.60 -24.66 -8.29
C LEU A 100 24.13 -25.56 -9.42
N SER A 101 23.25 -25.93 -10.35
CA SER A 101 23.56 -26.73 -11.53
C SER A 101 22.91 -26.12 -12.78
N LEU A 102 23.38 -26.52 -13.95
CA LEU A 102 22.80 -26.17 -15.26
C LEU A 102 22.26 -27.41 -15.98
N ASP A 103 22.03 -28.50 -15.25
CA ASP A 103 21.41 -29.70 -15.79
C ASP A 103 19.88 -29.57 -15.93
N GLN A 104 19.30 -30.54 -16.63
CA GLN A 104 17.86 -30.58 -16.85
C GLN A 104 17.07 -30.76 -15.55
N THR A 105 17.56 -31.56 -14.62
CA THR A 105 16.91 -31.80 -13.32
C THR A 105 16.72 -30.51 -12.53
N PHE A 106 17.75 -29.66 -12.48
CA PHE A 106 17.70 -28.35 -11.86
C PHE A 106 16.66 -27.46 -12.56
N GLY A 107 16.66 -27.44 -13.89
CA GLY A 107 15.69 -26.68 -14.68
C GLY A 107 14.25 -27.10 -14.41
N ASP A 108 13.98 -28.42 -14.38
CA ASP A 108 12.67 -28.99 -14.14
C ASP A 108 12.17 -28.68 -12.71
N GLN A 109 13.04 -28.83 -11.71
CA GLN A 109 12.69 -28.51 -10.31
C GLN A 109 12.48 -27.00 -10.10
N PHE A 110 13.32 -26.16 -10.70
CA PHE A 110 13.16 -24.71 -10.64
C PHE A 110 11.87 -24.26 -11.36
N TYR A 111 11.52 -24.91 -12.47
CA TYR A 111 10.25 -24.68 -13.17
C TYR A 111 9.07 -24.97 -12.25
N ILE A 112 9.02 -26.15 -11.62
CA ILE A 112 7.98 -26.51 -10.63
C ILE A 112 7.94 -25.48 -9.50
N PHE A 113 9.09 -25.01 -9.02
CA PHE A 113 9.12 -23.99 -7.97
C PHE A 113 8.44 -22.68 -8.41
N VAL A 114 8.67 -22.20 -9.63
CA VAL A 114 8.06 -20.95 -10.09
C VAL A 114 6.63 -21.10 -10.62
N THR A 115 6.18 -22.31 -10.97
CA THR A 115 4.82 -22.55 -11.49
C THR A 115 3.85 -23.15 -10.50
N ASP A 116 4.31 -23.93 -9.53
CA ASP A 116 3.43 -24.75 -8.66
C ASP A 116 3.59 -24.40 -7.18
N ILE A 117 4.77 -23.89 -6.77
CA ILE A 117 5.01 -23.48 -5.39
C ILE A 117 4.65 -22.01 -5.22
N GLN A 118 3.69 -21.71 -4.34
CA GLN A 118 3.15 -20.36 -4.13
C GLN A 118 4.25 -19.31 -3.87
N LEU A 119 5.25 -19.62 -3.04
CA LEU A 119 6.36 -18.70 -2.77
C LEU A 119 7.17 -18.38 -4.05
N GLY A 120 7.48 -19.40 -4.86
CA GLY A 120 8.20 -19.22 -6.11
C GLY A 120 7.38 -18.45 -7.15
N GLN A 121 6.08 -18.72 -7.27
CA GLN A 121 5.15 -17.95 -8.09
C GLN A 121 5.14 -16.47 -7.69
N MET A 122 5.02 -16.16 -6.40
CA MET A 122 4.97 -14.77 -5.91
C MET A 122 6.26 -14.01 -6.18
N LEU A 123 7.42 -14.64 -5.96
CA LEU A 123 8.71 -14.06 -6.29
C LEU A 123 8.90 -13.89 -7.80
N ALA A 124 8.46 -14.85 -8.61
CA ALA A 124 8.50 -14.76 -10.06
C ALA A 124 7.62 -13.61 -10.59
N LEU A 125 6.41 -13.42 -10.06
CA LEU A 125 5.54 -12.29 -10.42
C LEU A 125 6.15 -10.93 -10.06
N ASN A 126 6.85 -10.83 -8.92
CA ASN A 126 7.59 -9.62 -8.55
C ASN A 126 8.72 -9.33 -9.57
N VAL A 127 9.51 -10.34 -9.92
CA VAL A 127 10.59 -10.24 -10.91
C VAL A 127 10.06 -9.88 -12.30
N LEU A 128 8.94 -10.48 -12.74
CA LEU A 128 8.28 -10.16 -14.00
C LEU A 128 7.84 -8.70 -14.04
N THR A 129 7.34 -8.17 -12.92
CA THR A 129 6.98 -6.76 -12.79
C THR A 129 8.21 -5.86 -12.94
N ALA A 130 9.33 -6.23 -12.32
CA ALA A 130 10.60 -5.51 -12.44
C ALA A 130 11.09 -5.43 -13.89
N PHE A 131 11.07 -6.56 -14.62
CA PHE A 131 11.43 -6.60 -16.04
C PHE A 131 10.50 -5.77 -16.91
N ALA A 132 9.19 -5.87 -16.69
CA ALA A 132 8.21 -5.06 -17.41
C ALA A 132 8.48 -3.57 -17.20
N LEU A 133 8.74 -3.13 -15.97
CA LEU A 133 9.03 -1.73 -15.67
C LEU A 133 10.38 -1.25 -16.22
N ALA A 134 11.42 -2.08 -16.17
CA ALA A 134 12.73 -1.76 -16.76
C ALA A 134 12.62 -1.39 -18.25
N VAL A 135 11.65 -1.99 -18.96
CA VAL A 135 11.37 -1.71 -20.37
C VAL A 135 10.37 -0.55 -20.53
N LEU A 136 9.21 -0.63 -19.87
CA LEU A 136 8.10 0.32 -20.07
C LEU A 136 8.48 1.76 -19.73
N ILE A 137 9.30 1.98 -18.69
CA ILE A 137 9.72 3.31 -18.25
C ILE A 137 10.50 4.06 -19.36
N LEU A 138 11.25 3.34 -20.20
CA LEU A 138 12.03 3.93 -21.29
C LEU A 138 11.17 4.65 -22.34
N PHE A 139 9.90 4.23 -22.47
CA PHE A 139 8.92 4.81 -23.39
C PHE A 139 8.08 5.93 -22.76
N VAL A 140 8.24 6.21 -21.48
CA VAL A 140 7.43 7.22 -20.78
C VAL A 140 7.89 8.63 -21.16
N ARG A 141 6.96 9.39 -21.73
CA ARG A 141 7.15 10.82 -22.06
C ARG A 141 6.17 11.77 -21.38
N LYS A 142 5.09 11.23 -20.79
CA LYS A 142 3.97 12.00 -20.21
C LYS A 142 3.73 11.57 -18.76
N LEU A 143 3.13 12.47 -17.97
CA LEU A 143 2.76 12.21 -16.57
C LEU A 143 1.92 10.94 -16.39
N PHE A 144 0.98 10.68 -17.30
CA PHE A 144 0.14 9.49 -17.23
C PHE A 144 0.96 8.19 -17.37
N GLY A 145 1.99 8.18 -18.22
CA GLY A 145 2.86 7.01 -18.35
C GLY A 145 3.64 6.74 -17.06
N ALA A 146 4.10 7.78 -16.37
CA ALA A 146 4.75 7.64 -15.08
C ALA A 146 3.78 7.12 -14.01
N ALA A 147 2.55 7.64 -13.98
CA ALA A 147 1.50 7.18 -13.08
C ALA A 147 1.08 5.72 -13.35
N ALA A 148 0.96 5.32 -14.62
CA ALA A 148 0.65 3.95 -15.01
C ALA A 148 1.77 2.98 -14.61
N CYS A 149 3.04 3.35 -14.84
CA CYS A 149 4.18 2.55 -14.37
C CYS A 149 4.23 2.48 -12.84
N ALA A 150 3.92 3.58 -12.14
CA ALA A 150 3.81 3.55 -10.67
C ALA A 150 2.73 2.57 -10.21
N ALA A 151 1.56 2.56 -10.88
CA ALA A 151 0.48 1.63 -10.57
C ALA A 151 0.87 0.17 -10.82
N ILE A 152 1.55 -0.13 -11.94
CA ILE A 152 2.11 -1.46 -12.21
C ILE A 152 3.11 -1.87 -11.11
N GLY A 153 3.98 -0.96 -10.69
CA GLY A 153 4.92 -1.20 -9.60
C GLY A 153 4.23 -1.49 -8.27
N LEU A 154 3.18 -0.74 -7.92
CA LEU A 154 2.37 -1.01 -6.72
C LEU A 154 1.65 -2.37 -6.80
N VAL A 155 1.19 -2.79 -7.98
CA VAL A 155 0.66 -4.15 -8.19
C VAL A 155 1.75 -5.21 -7.98
N GLY A 156 2.99 -4.93 -8.39
CA GLY A 156 4.16 -5.79 -8.13
C GLY A 156 4.48 -6.01 -6.64
N LEU A 157 3.98 -5.15 -5.75
CA LEU A 157 4.10 -5.33 -4.30
C LEU A 157 3.12 -6.35 -3.74
N ILE A 158 1.99 -6.63 -4.43
CA ILE A 158 0.96 -7.55 -3.96
C ILE A 158 1.54 -8.97 -3.75
N PRO A 159 2.27 -9.57 -4.71
CA PRO A 159 2.94 -10.85 -4.49
C PRO A 159 3.89 -10.86 -3.29
N VAL A 160 4.60 -9.76 -3.05
CA VAL A 160 5.53 -9.63 -1.90
C VAL A 160 4.75 -9.60 -0.58
N ALA A 161 3.63 -8.88 -0.53
CA ALA A 161 2.77 -8.84 0.66
C ALA A 161 2.14 -10.21 0.97
N LEU A 162 1.77 -10.97 -0.07
CA LEU A 162 1.18 -12.31 0.05
C LEU A 162 2.21 -13.39 0.38
N SER A 163 3.47 -13.23 -0.02
CA SER A 163 4.54 -14.23 0.25
C SER A 163 5.01 -14.28 1.71
N GLY A 164 4.45 -13.43 2.58
CA GLY A 164 4.72 -13.48 4.01
C GLY A 164 4.37 -14.85 4.60
N HIS A 165 5.25 -15.41 5.44
CA HIS A 165 5.15 -16.75 6.05
C HIS A 165 3.95 -16.93 7.01
N ALA A 166 2.99 -16.00 7.01
CA ALA A 166 1.84 -15.99 7.88
C ALA A 166 0.61 -16.70 7.27
N ALA A 167 0.73 -17.41 6.14
CA ALA A 167 -0.41 -18.05 5.47
C ALA A 167 -1.22 -19.01 6.36
N GLY A 168 -0.62 -19.54 7.45
CA GLY A 168 -1.30 -20.35 8.46
C GLY A 168 -1.45 -19.69 9.84
N SER A 169 -1.18 -18.39 9.98
CA SER A 169 -1.28 -17.68 11.27
C SER A 169 -2.69 -17.15 11.50
N ALA A 170 -3.13 -17.13 12.76
CA ALA A 170 -4.47 -16.65 13.14
C ALA A 170 -4.73 -15.19 12.72
N SER A 171 -3.66 -14.40 12.51
CA SER A 171 -3.71 -12.99 12.09
C SER A 171 -3.26 -12.76 10.64
N HIS A 172 -3.40 -13.75 9.74
CA HIS A 172 -2.89 -13.68 8.37
C HIS A 172 -3.26 -12.39 7.62
N GLY A 173 -4.55 -12.03 7.56
CA GLY A 173 -5.02 -10.85 6.83
C GLY A 173 -4.42 -9.55 7.36
N MET A 174 -4.31 -9.39 8.69
CA MET A 174 -3.66 -8.23 9.31
C MET A 174 -2.16 -8.18 8.98
N ALA A 175 -1.48 -9.32 8.93
CA ALA A 175 -0.06 -9.41 8.56
C ALA A 175 0.16 -8.99 7.09
N VAL A 176 -0.66 -9.49 6.17
CA VAL A 176 -0.62 -9.12 4.74
C VAL A 176 -0.90 -7.64 4.55
N ASN A 177 -1.99 -7.13 5.16
CA ASN A 177 -2.37 -5.72 5.05
C ASN A 177 -1.31 -4.79 5.64
N SER A 178 -0.74 -5.15 6.80
CA SER A 178 0.36 -4.43 7.39
C SER A 178 1.60 -4.42 6.50
N LEU A 179 2.01 -5.56 5.95
CA LEU A 179 3.18 -5.61 5.06
C LEU A 179 2.96 -4.81 3.77
N GLY A 180 1.81 -4.96 3.12
CA GLY A 180 1.46 -4.21 1.91
C GLY A 180 1.51 -2.69 2.15
N LEU A 181 0.86 -2.21 3.22
CA LEU A 181 0.89 -0.79 3.59
C LEU A 181 2.30 -0.29 3.91
N HIS A 182 3.11 -1.12 4.57
CA HIS A 182 4.50 -0.80 4.88
C HIS A 182 5.34 -0.61 3.61
N LEU A 183 5.21 -1.54 2.65
CA LEU A 183 5.92 -1.49 1.37
C LEU A 183 5.53 -0.25 0.55
N VAL A 184 4.22 0.04 0.44
CA VAL A 184 3.73 1.26 -0.22
C VAL A 184 4.31 2.52 0.44
N GLY A 185 4.29 2.57 1.78
CA GLY A 185 4.83 3.68 2.55
C GLY A 185 6.34 3.90 2.32
N ILE A 186 7.13 2.81 2.34
CA ILE A 186 8.58 2.85 2.07
C ILE A 186 8.85 3.29 0.63
N CYS A 187 8.10 2.80 -0.36
CA CYS A 187 8.27 3.22 -1.76
C CYS A 187 8.07 4.73 -1.90
N ILE A 188 6.96 5.26 -1.38
CA ILE A 188 6.65 6.70 -1.43
C ILE A 188 7.75 7.52 -0.74
N TRP A 189 8.25 7.03 0.40
CA TRP A 189 9.19 7.78 1.22
C TRP A 189 10.64 7.63 0.75
N VAL A 190 11.21 6.43 0.77
CA VAL A 190 12.62 6.21 0.42
C VAL A 190 12.86 6.49 -1.07
N GLY A 191 12.05 5.91 -1.94
CA GLY A 191 12.25 6.09 -3.38
C GLY A 191 11.90 7.50 -3.84
N GLY A 192 10.90 8.13 -3.22
CA GLY A 192 10.60 9.53 -3.47
C GLY A 192 11.75 10.47 -3.05
N LEU A 193 12.48 10.18 -1.96
CA LEU A 193 13.66 10.95 -1.55
C LEU A 193 14.77 10.86 -2.59
N VAL A 194 15.05 9.67 -3.10
CA VAL A 194 16.04 9.48 -4.17
C VAL A 194 15.61 10.23 -5.44
N GLY A 195 14.35 10.11 -5.83
CA GLY A 195 13.78 10.88 -6.94
C GLY A 195 13.91 12.39 -6.76
N LEU A 196 13.66 12.89 -5.54
CA LEU A 196 13.84 14.30 -5.17
C LEU A 196 15.30 14.73 -5.36
N VAL A 197 16.27 14.01 -4.77
CA VAL A 197 17.69 14.36 -4.86
C VAL A 197 18.14 14.47 -6.33
N ILE A 198 17.70 13.54 -7.17
CA ILE A 198 18.03 13.54 -8.60
C ILE A 198 17.40 14.75 -9.30
N ALA A 199 16.13 15.04 -9.02
CA ALA A 199 15.45 16.20 -9.60
C ALA A 199 16.09 17.52 -9.18
N LEU A 200 16.48 17.70 -7.91
CA LEU A 200 17.08 18.93 -7.41
C LEU A 200 18.41 19.27 -8.09
N ASN A 201 19.19 18.26 -8.46
CA ASN A 201 20.44 18.42 -9.22
C ASN A 201 20.23 18.84 -10.69
N LYS A 202 18.98 18.87 -11.16
CA LYS A 202 18.61 19.26 -12.53
C LYS A 202 17.79 20.54 -12.59
N LEU A 203 17.59 21.19 -11.45
CA LEU A 203 16.89 22.48 -11.32
C LEU A 203 17.92 23.55 -10.98
N ASP A 204 17.89 24.67 -11.69
CA ASP A 204 18.83 25.77 -11.48
C ASP A 204 18.27 26.80 -10.48
N GLU A 205 16.97 27.08 -10.54
CA GLU A 205 16.33 28.08 -9.70
C GLU A 205 16.03 27.58 -8.28
N VAL A 206 16.31 28.42 -7.29
CA VAL A 206 16.09 28.11 -5.87
C VAL A 206 14.60 27.95 -5.55
N GLU A 207 13.72 28.73 -6.19
CA GLU A 207 12.27 28.66 -5.98
C GLU A 207 11.65 27.38 -6.55
N ASP A 208 12.13 26.91 -7.71
CA ASP A 208 11.74 25.61 -8.27
C ASP A 208 12.11 24.48 -7.32
N ARG A 209 13.36 24.48 -6.82
CA ARG A 209 13.83 23.50 -5.83
C ARG A 209 12.93 23.50 -4.59
N LYS A 210 12.65 24.68 -4.02
CA LYS A 210 11.77 24.82 -2.85
C LYS A 210 10.36 24.30 -3.12
N THR A 211 9.81 24.55 -4.30
CA THR A 211 8.49 24.08 -4.72
C THR A 211 8.43 22.55 -4.78
N ILE A 212 9.41 21.92 -5.42
CA ILE A 212 9.49 20.46 -5.52
C ILE A 212 9.74 19.81 -4.15
N ILE A 213 10.60 20.39 -3.31
CA ILE A 213 10.82 19.92 -1.93
C ILE A 213 9.52 19.96 -1.12
N THR A 214 8.73 21.02 -1.25
CA THR A 214 7.45 21.17 -0.52
C THR A 214 6.42 20.13 -0.96
N ARG A 215 6.36 19.82 -2.27
CA ARG A 215 5.50 18.77 -2.82
C ARG A 215 5.89 17.40 -2.28
N TYR A 216 7.18 17.07 -2.36
CA TYR A 216 7.69 15.81 -1.83
C TYR A 216 7.50 15.68 -0.32
N SER A 217 7.72 16.74 0.46
CA SER A 217 7.50 16.72 1.93
C SER A 217 6.07 16.34 2.31
N SER A 218 5.08 16.62 1.45
CA SER A 218 3.70 16.16 1.66
C SER A 218 3.54 14.66 1.38
N LEU A 219 4.17 14.13 0.33
CA LEU A 219 4.20 12.70 0.02
C LEU A 219 4.96 11.90 1.10
N ALA A 220 6.12 12.40 1.50
CA ALA A 220 6.95 11.81 2.55
C ALA A 220 6.21 11.68 3.89
N LEU A 221 5.37 12.66 4.24
CA LEU A 221 4.53 12.55 5.44
C LEU A 221 3.52 11.41 5.35
N VAL A 222 2.91 11.20 4.18
CA VAL A 222 2.00 10.06 3.94
C VAL A 222 2.78 8.74 4.05
N GLY A 223 3.94 8.65 3.40
CA GLY A 223 4.82 7.48 3.50
C GLY A 223 5.22 7.18 4.95
N PHE A 224 5.64 8.19 5.72
CA PHE A 224 5.96 8.05 7.14
C PHE A 224 4.80 7.52 7.96
N LEU A 225 3.58 8.06 7.79
CA LEU A 225 2.40 7.60 8.53
C LEU A 225 2.04 6.15 8.18
N LEU A 226 2.09 5.78 6.90
CA LEU A 226 1.85 4.40 6.46
C LEU A 226 2.86 3.44 7.10
N VAL A 227 4.15 3.78 7.07
CA VAL A 227 5.23 2.97 7.67
C VAL A 227 5.08 2.87 9.18
N ALA A 228 4.71 3.95 9.87
CA ALA A 228 4.53 3.96 11.32
C ALA A 228 3.34 3.10 11.76
N ILE A 229 2.20 3.25 11.11
CA ILE A 229 0.96 2.53 11.48
C ILE A 229 1.09 1.05 11.16
N SER A 230 1.59 0.71 9.96
CA SER A 230 1.89 -0.69 9.61
C SER A 230 2.97 -1.29 10.51
N GLY A 231 4.06 -0.55 10.79
CA GLY A 231 5.13 -1.03 11.66
C GLY A 231 4.61 -1.37 13.07
N TYR A 232 3.74 -0.51 13.62
CA TYR A 232 3.08 -0.77 14.89
C TYR A 232 2.18 -2.02 14.83
N SER A 233 1.30 -2.11 13.84
CA SER A 233 0.41 -3.27 13.67
C SER A 233 1.19 -4.58 13.52
N SER A 234 2.25 -4.59 12.69
CA SER A 234 3.12 -5.77 12.55
C SER A 234 3.90 -6.09 13.83
N ALA A 235 4.25 -5.10 14.65
CA ALA A 235 4.94 -5.34 15.91
C ALA A 235 3.99 -6.00 16.93
N GLN A 236 2.74 -5.55 17.01
CA GLN A 236 1.73 -6.12 17.91
C GLN A 236 1.49 -7.61 17.66
N ILE A 237 1.35 -8.01 16.40
CA ILE A 237 1.05 -9.41 16.04
C ILE A 237 2.27 -10.35 16.14
N ARG A 238 3.51 -9.83 16.25
CA ARG A 238 4.74 -10.66 16.25
C ARG A 238 5.48 -10.67 17.58
N ILE A 239 5.46 -9.56 18.34
CA ILE A 239 6.20 -9.43 19.60
C ILE A 239 5.35 -9.92 20.79
N GLY A 240 4.07 -9.55 20.83
CA GLY A 240 3.15 -9.98 21.88
C GLY A 240 3.30 -9.18 23.16
N SER A 241 4.17 -9.64 24.06
CA SER A 241 4.39 -9.01 25.35
C SER A 241 5.49 -7.93 25.28
N ILE A 242 5.44 -6.96 26.21
CA ILE A 242 6.46 -5.91 26.32
C ILE A 242 7.83 -6.50 26.69
N GLU A 243 7.86 -7.59 27.45
CA GLU A 243 9.09 -8.28 27.83
C GLU A 243 9.86 -8.78 26.59
N ASN A 244 9.15 -9.33 25.61
CA ASN A 244 9.72 -9.83 24.37
C ASN A 244 10.47 -8.76 23.57
N ILE A 245 10.21 -7.48 23.79
CA ILE A 245 10.95 -6.37 23.16
C ILE A 245 12.44 -6.42 23.55
N PHE A 246 12.72 -6.77 24.80
CA PHE A 246 14.08 -6.72 25.36
C PHE A 246 14.72 -8.10 25.48
N SER A 247 13.92 -9.15 25.69
CA SER A 247 14.40 -10.51 25.90
C SER A 247 14.67 -11.31 24.61
N THR A 248 14.14 -10.86 23.47
CA THR A 248 14.27 -11.60 22.19
C THR A 248 15.04 -10.81 21.14
N GLY A 249 15.79 -11.51 20.28
CA GLY A 249 16.51 -10.89 19.16
C GLY A 249 15.56 -10.17 18.19
N TYR A 250 14.38 -10.75 17.92
CA TYR A 250 13.34 -10.10 17.12
C TYR A 250 12.89 -8.76 17.72
N GLY A 251 12.60 -8.74 19.02
CA GLY A 251 12.19 -7.55 19.76
C GLY A 251 13.26 -6.45 19.72
N GLN A 252 14.52 -6.82 19.88
CA GLN A 252 15.65 -5.89 19.84
C GLN A 252 15.86 -5.28 18.45
N VAL A 253 15.78 -6.08 17.38
CA VAL A 253 15.85 -5.56 16.01
C VAL A 253 14.64 -4.66 15.69
N ALA A 254 13.44 -5.04 16.14
CA ALA A 254 12.24 -4.20 16.00
C ALA A 254 12.37 -2.87 16.77
N LEU A 255 13.00 -2.87 17.95
CA LEU A 255 13.32 -1.67 18.71
C LEU A 255 14.28 -0.75 17.94
N LEU A 256 15.36 -1.30 17.36
CA LEU A 256 16.30 -0.53 16.53
C LEU A 256 15.60 0.11 15.31
N LYS A 257 14.66 -0.60 14.68
CA LYS A 257 13.82 -0.04 13.61
C LYS A 257 12.90 1.07 14.11
N THR A 258 12.33 0.92 15.30
CA THR A 258 11.48 1.94 15.93
C THR A 258 12.28 3.21 16.23
N VAL A 259 13.49 3.08 16.78
CA VAL A 259 14.40 4.21 16.99
C VAL A 259 14.77 4.88 15.67
N SER A 260 15.06 4.10 14.63
CA SER A 260 15.36 4.62 13.29
C SER A 260 14.18 5.42 12.72
N LEU A 261 12.95 4.91 12.87
CA LEU A 261 11.72 5.60 12.46
C LEU A 261 11.52 6.92 13.20
N LEU A 262 11.71 6.94 14.53
CA LEU A 262 11.58 8.15 15.34
C LEU A 262 12.65 9.19 14.97
N ALA A 263 13.89 8.77 14.74
CA ALA A 263 14.97 9.64 14.28
C ALA A 263 14.63 10.26 12.92
N LEU A 264 14.20 9.46 11.94
CA LEU A 264 13.76 9.95 10.63
C LEU A 264 12.55 10.89 10.73
N GLY A 265 11.58 10.58 11.59
CA GLY A 265 10.43 11.45 11.84
C GLY A 265 10.84 12.81 12.41
N PHE A 266 11.82 12.83 13.31
CA PHE A 266 12.41 14.05 13.85
C PHE A 266 13.14 14.86 12.77
N LEU A 267 13.98 14.22 11.95
CA LEU A 267 14.67 14.88 10.83
C LEU A 267 13.67 15.46 9.81
N GLY A 268 12.63 14.70 9.46
CA GLY A 268 11.55 15.18 8.59
C GLY A 268 10.80 16.37 9.18
N ALA A 269 10.55 16.39 10.50
CA ALA A 269 9.95 17.53 11.19
C ALA A 269 10.87 18.76 11.19
N LEU A 270 12.19 18.57 11.36
CA LEU A 270 13.17 19.64 11.23
C LEU A 270 13.20 20.22 9.82
N HIS A 271 13.19 19.37 8.79
CA HIS A 271 13.09 19.80 7.39
C HIS A 271 11.86 20.68 7.19
N ARG A 272 10.69 20.15 7.57
CA ARG A 272 9.38 20.80 7.33
C ARG A 272 9.22 22.12 8.07
N ARG A 273 9.69 22.22 9.32
CA ARG A 273 9.46 23.41 10.16
C ARG A 273 10.56 24.45 10.05
N LYS A 274 11.81 24.05 9.81
CA LYS A 274 12.97 24.96 9.95
C LYS A 274 13.81 25.13 8.68
N VAL A 275 13.84 24.15 7.77
CA VAL A 275 14.77 24.14 6.62
C VAL A 275 14.07 24.58 5.34
N ILE A 276 12.88 24.04 5.03
CA ILE A 276 12.18 24.30 3.76
C ILE A 276 11.81 25.77 3.60
N SER A 277 11.35 26.44 4.66
CA SER A 277 10.95 27.86 4.58
C SER A 277 12.11 28.77 4.18
N ASN A 278 13.32 28.48 4.66
CA ASN A 278 14.54 29.27 4.49
C ASN A 278 15.60 28.51 3.68
N PHE A 279 15.15 27.77 2.66
CA PHE A 279 16.01 26.84 1.91
C PHE A 279 17.25 27.52 1.32
N LYS A 280 17.12 28.78 0.85
CA LYS A 280 18.23 29.57 0.29
C LYS A 280 19.42 29.66 1.24
N ASP A 281 19.16 29.99 2.50
CA ASP A 281 20.22 30.18 3.52
C ASP A 281 20.66 28.87 4.16
N LYS A 282 19.81 27.83 4.09
CA LYS A 282 20.03 26.54 4.77
C LYS A 282 20.33 25.38 3.83
N ALA A 283 20.74 25.66 2.58
CA ALA A 283 21.01 24.62 1.58
C ALA A 283 22.06 23.59 2.06
N LYS A 284 23.13 24.03 2.73
CA LYS A 284 24.14 23.12 3.30
C LYS A 284 23.55 22.20 4.37
N MET A 285 22.75 22.76 5.29
CA MET A 285 22.06 21.98 6.33
C MET A 285 21.08 20.97 5.70
N PHE A 286 20.36 21.38 4.65
CA PHE A 286 19.45 20.50 3.92
C PHE A 286 20.17 19.26 3.37
N TRP A 287 21.30 19.44 2.68
CA TRP A 287 22.06 18.32 2.12
C TRP A 287 22.68 17.44 3.19
N ASN A 288 23.21 18.01 4.28
CA ASN A 288 23.74 17.24 5.40
C ASN A 288 22.65 16.34 6.03
N LEU A 289 21.45 16.87 6.23
CA LEU A 289 20.34 16.09 6.77
C LEU A 289 19.91 14.98 5.81
N ILE A 290 19.85 15.23 4.50
CA ILE A 290 19.56 14.19 3.50
C ILE A 290 20.58 13.05 3.55
N VAL A 291 21.88 13.36 3.67
CA VAL A 291 22.91 12.32 3.79
C VAL A 291 22.66 11.44 5.01
N VAL A 292 22.34 12.05 6.16
CA VAL A 292 22.00 11.32 7.39
C VAL A 292 20.71 10.50 7.21
N GLU A 293 19.66 11.08 6.62
CA GLU A 293 18.41 10.37 6.34
C GLU A 293 18.64 9.15 5.46
N VAL A 294 19.38 9.28 4.36
CA VAL A 294 19.69 8.16 3.43
C VAL A 294 20.48 7.06 4.14
N LEU A 295 21.40 7.40 5.05
CA LEU A 295 22.13 6.42 5.85
C LEU A 295 21.19 5.68 6.82
N ILE A 296 20.32 6.39 7.53
CA ILE A 296 19.36 5.78 8.46
C ILE A 296 18.32 4.95 7.71
N PHE A 297 17.84 5.39 6.54
CA PHE A 297 16.95 4.60 5.69
C PHE A 297 17.61 3.30 5.26
N GLY A 298 18.85 3.38 4.77
CA GLY A 298 19.63 2.20 4.45
C GLY A 298 19.68 1.24 5.64
N ALA A 299 20.06 1.75 6.82
CA ALA A 299 20.13 0.93 8.03
C ALA A 299 18.78 0.31 8.41
N ALA A 300 17.68 1.07 8.36
CA ALA A 300 16.34 0.58 8.66
C ALA A 300 15.86 -0.51 7.68
N MET A 301 16.20 -0.38 6.39
CA MET A 301 15.93 -1.41 5.39
C MET A 301 16.78 -2.66 5.63
N GLY A 302 18.05 -2.49 5.99
CA GLY A 302 18.95 -3.59 6.33
C GLY A 302 18.48 -4.37 7.56
N LEU A 303 18.11 -3.65 8.62
CA LEU A 303 17.48 -4.22 9.81
C LEU A 303 16.18 -4.94 9.46
N GLY A 304 15.36 -4.39 8.55
CA GLY A 304 14.13 -5.04 8.07
C GLY A 304 14.40 -6.34 7.33
N THR A 305 15.46 -6.36 6.53
CA THR A 305 15.88 -7.53 5.77
C THR A 305 16.37 -8.64 6.71
N ALA A 306 17.15 -8.28 7.74
CA ALA A 306 17.56 -9.20 8.79
C ALA A 306 16.36 -9.74 9.59
N LEU A 307 15.43 -8.86 9.97
CA LEU A 307 14.23 -9.21 10.74
C LEU A 307 13.37 -10.26 10.02
N ALA A 308 13.35 -10.26 8.68
CA ALA A 308 12.64 -11.25 7.89
C ALA A 308 13.25 -12.67 7.96
N ARG A 309 14.45 -12.81 8.53
CA ARG A 309 15.15 -14.07 8.83
C ARG A 309 15.24 -14.34 10.34
N THR A 310 14.75 -13.44 11.17
CA THR A 310 14.79 -13.58 12.64
C THR A 310 13.55 -14.34 13.12
N PRO A 311 13.71 -15.38 13.97
CA PRO A 311 12.58 -16.10 14.56
C PRO A 311 11.65 -15.16 15.32
N VAL A 312 10.33 -15.31 15.12
CA VAL A 312 9.32 -14.49 15.82
C VAL A 312 9.11 -15.00 17.26
N PRO A 313 8.91 -14.11 18.26
CA PRO A 313 8.68 -14.50 19.65
C PRO A 313 7.37 -15.25 19.90
N ILE A 314 6.31 -14.88 19.18
CA ILE A 314 5.00 -15.53 19.30
C ILE A 314 4.88 -16.62 18.23
N ASN A 315 4.47 -17.81 18.65
CA ASN A 315 3.93 -18.80 17.74
C ASN A 315 2.43 -18.52 17.53
N ASP A 316 2.10 -17.85 16.42
CA ASP A 316 0.72 -17.51 16.04
C ASP A 316 0.03 -18.63 15.24
N TYR A 317 0.64 -19.82 15.18
CA TYR A 317 -0.01 -21.03 14.68
C TYR A 317 -0.93 -21.59 15.77
N PRO A 318 -2.16 -21.98 15.42
CA PRO A 318 -3.08 -22.51 16.41
C PRO A 318 -2.56 -23.83 16.99
N ALA A 319 -2.46 -23.90 18.31
CA ALA A 319 -1.99 -25.06 19.05
C ALA A 319 -3.17 -25.89 19.58
N GLY A 320 -3.09 -27.22 19.45
CA GLY A 320 -4.15 -28.15 19.87
C GLY A 320 -5.05 -28.63 18.73
N GLU A 321 -6.17 -29.28 19.06
CA GLU A 321 -7.16 -29.70 18.07
C GLU A 321 -7.90 -28.47 17.52
N LEU A 322 -7.77 -28.25 16.21
CA LEU A 322 -8.48 -27.18 15.51
C LEU A 322 -9.95 -27.53 15.38
N THR A 323 -10.82 -26.56 15.65
CA THR A 323 -12.24 -26.69 15.33
C THR A 323 -12.45 -26.77 13.81
N PRO A 324 -13.56 -27.36 13.31
CA PRO A 324 -13.87 -27.35 11.88
C PRO A 324 -13.91 -25.94 11.29
N ALA A 325 -14.34 -24.94 12.08
CA ALA A 325 -14.32 -23.54 11.68
C ALA A 325 -12.88 -23.04 11.48
N GLU A 326 -11.98 -23.27 12.43
CA GLU A 326 -10.57 -22.88 12.31
C GLU A 326 -9.85 -23.60 11.17
N ILE A 327 -10.20 -24.86 10.88
CA ILE A 327 -9.64 -25.60 9.75
C ILE A 327 -10.04 -24.95 8.42
N LEU A 328 -11.28 -24.45 8.30
CA LEU A 328 -11.80 -23.87 7.07
C LEU A 328 -11.44 -22.39 6.89
N THR A 329 -11.35 -21.62 7.99
CA THR A 329 -11.16 -20.16 7.93
C THR A 329 -9.78 -19.70 8.40
N GLY A 330 -8.97 -20.57 9.01
CA GLY A 330 -7.69 -20.22 9.60
C GLY A 330 -7.79 -19.28 10.81
N SER A 331 -9.00 -19.04 11.31
CA SER A 331 -9.28 -18.08 12.38
C SER A 331 -10.22 -18.68 13.43
N LYS A 332 -10.10 -18.21 14.68
CA LYS A 332 -11.02 -18.60 15.75
C LYS A 332 -12.46 -18.22 15.38
N LEU A 333 -13.38 -19.14 15.66
CA LEU A 333 -14.82 -18.88 15.53
C LEU A 333 -15.20 -17.69 16.45
N PRO A 334 -15.91 -16.67 15.94
CA PRO A 334 -16.41 -15.58 16.78
C PRO A 334 -17.44 -16.10 17.80
N PRO A 335 -17.75 -15.31 18.84
CA PRO A 335 -18.83 -15.64 19.77
C PRO A 335 -20.18 -15.90 19.08
N GLU A 336 -21.14 -16.50 19.78
CA GLU A 336 -22.48 -16.69 19.21
C GLU A 336 -23.14 -15.33 18.88
N PRO A 337 -23.72 -15.16 17.68
CA PRO A 337 -24.44 -13.94 17.33
C PRO A 337 -25.58 -13.64 18.30
N THR A 338 -25.52 -12.49 18.97
CA THR A 338 -26.58 -11.95 19.81
C THR A 338 -26.82 -10.48 19.48
N ALA A 339 -27.89 -9.86 19.99
CA ALA A 339 -28.11 -8.42 19.77
C ALA A 339 -26.92 -7.56 20.22
N LEU A 340 -26.16 -8.00 21.23
CA LEU A 340 -24.99 -7.29 21.74
C LEU A 340 -23.78 -7.40 20.80
N THR A 341 -23.56 -8.55 20.16
CA THR A 341 -22.40 -8.76 19.27
C THR A 341 -22.42 -7.85 18.05
N TRP A 342 -23.61 -7.40 17.63
CA TRP A 342 -23.73 -6.39 16.56
C TRP A 342 -22.99 -5.11 16.90
N ILE A 343 -22.83 -4.77 18.17
CA ILE A 343 -22.20 -3.52 18.63
C ILE A 343 -20.82 -3.78 19.23
N THR A 344 -20.59 -4.94 19.83
CA THR A 344 -19.36 -5.22 20.60
C THR A 344 -18.32 -6.04 19.86
N THR A 345 -18.69 -6.80 18.82
CA THR A 345 -17.73 -7.63 18.08
C THR A 345 -17.07 -6.84 16.97
N PHE A 346 -15.73 -6.78 17.02
CA PHE A 346 -14.91 -6.12 16.01
C PHE A 346 -13.79 -7.04 15.55
N LYS A 347 -13.57 -7.08 14.24
CA LYS A 347 -12.40 -7.65 13.57
C LYS A 347 -11.84 -6.53 12.69
N PRO A 348 -10.92 -5.70 13.21
CA PRO A 348 -10.46 -4.54 12.46
C PRO A 348 -9.62 -4.95 11.25
N ASP A 349 -9.92 -4.38 10.09
CA ASP A 349 -9.11 -4.47 8.89
C ASP A 349 -8.25 -3.21 8.74
N LEU A 350 -6.93 -3.38 8.71
CA LEU A 350 -6.00 -2.26 8.72
C LEU A 350 -6.12 -1.35 7.49
N ILE A 351 -6.40 -1.90 6.30
CA ILE A 351 -6.58 -1.10 5.09
C ILE A 351 -7.82 -0.24 5.26
N TRP A 352 -8.95 -0.83 5.65
CA TRP A 352 -10.21 -0.09 5.76
C TRP A 352 -10.24 0.88 6.94
N LEU A 353 -9.54 0.58 8.04
CA LEU A 353 -9.28 1.55 9.11
C LEU A 353 -8.61 2.82 8.56
N LEU A 354 -7.56 2.66 7.77
CA LEU A 354 -6.82 3.78 7.19
C LEU A 354 -7.63 4.51 6.12
N VAL A 355 -8.34 3.78 5.26
CA VAL A 355 -9.20 4.35 4.22
C VAL A 355 -10.29 5.20 4.85
N THR A 356 -11.02 4.67 5.83
CA THR A 356 -12.12 5.39 6.49
C THR A 356 -11.61 6.58 7.29
N ALA A 357 -10.49 6.44 8.01
CA ALA A 357 -9.85 7.55 8.70
C ALA A 357 -9.39 8.67 7.72
N ALA A 358 -8.83 8.29 6.57
CA ALA A 358 -8.43 9.24 5.53
C ALA A 358 -9.64 9.94 4.88
N LEU A 359 -10.70 9.21 4.56
CA LEU A 359 -11.94 9.75 4.00
C LEU A 359 -12.60 10.75 4.97
N ALA A 360 -12.68 10.43 6.26
CA ALA A 360 -13.20 11.35 7.27
C ALA A 360 -12.27 12.56 7.47
N GLY A 361 -10.98 12.30 7.69
CA GLY A 361 -9.99 13.31 8.01
C GLY A 361 -9.78 14.33 6.89
N PHE A 362 -9.58 13.88 5.65
CA PHE A 362 -9.39 14.79 4.52
C PHE A 362 -10.65 15.58 4.18
N TYR A 363 -11.83 14.99 4.35
CA TYR A 363 -13.08 15.71 4.17
C TYR A 363 -13.24 16.82 5.20
N LEU A 364 -13.03 16.52 6.49
CA LEU A 364 -13.08 17.52 7.56
C LEU A 364 -12.03 18.61 7.40
N LEU A 365 -10.81 18.27 6.97
CA LEU A 365 -9.77 19.24 6.65
C LEU A 365 -10.18 20.13 5.46
N GLY A 366 -10.85 19.57 4.45
CA GLY A 366 -11.42 20.30 3.33
C GLY A 366 -12.47 21.32 3.78
N VAL A 367 -13.44 20.88 4.60
CA VAL A 367 -14.49 21.75 5.17
C VAL A 367 -13.86 22.85 6.04
N ARG A 368 -12.90 22.51 6.89
CA ARG A 368 -12.18 23.48 7.73
C ARG A 368 -11.47 24.53 6.88
N ARG A 369 -10.79 24.12 5.80
CA ARG A 369 -10.11 25.05 4.89
C ARG A 369 -11.07 26.01 4.20
N LEU A 370 -12.24 25.53 3.75
CA LEU A 370 -13.26 26.40 3.17
C LEU A 370 -13.78 27.41 4.21
N LYS A 371 -14.13 26.93 5.41
CA LYS A 371 -14.62 27.81 6.48
C LYS A 371 -13.60 28.87 6.88
N GLN A 372 -12.31 28.52 6.95
CA GLN A 372 -11.23 29.48 7.25
C GLN A 372 -11.03 30.54 6.16
N ARG A 373 -11.44 30.26 4.91
CA ARG A 373 -11.44 31.22 3.81
C ARG A 373 -12.69 32.11 3.77
N GLY A 374 -13.67 31.86 4.63
CA GLY A 374 -14.96 32.55 4.63
C GLY A 374 -16.03 31.90 3.74
N ASP A 375 -15.72 30.76 3.12
CA ASP A 375 -16.70 30.03 2.29
C ASP A 375 -17.69 29.24 3.17
N SER A 376 -18.94 29.15 2.72
CA SER A 376 -19.94 28.26 3.31
C SER A 376 -19.90 26.85 2.70
N TRP A 377 -20.15 25.84 3.55
CA TRP A 377 -20.34 24.45 3.18
C TRP A 377 -21.53 23.87 3.94
N SER A 378 -22.38 23.09 3.26
CA SER A 378 -23.61 22.55 3.86
C SER A 378 -23.30 21.51 4.93
N VAL A 379 -23.87 21.69 6.12
CA VAL A 379 -23.75 20.74 7.24
C VAL A 379 -24.35 19.38 6.86
N GLY A 380 -25.45 19.37 6.12
CA GLY A 380 -26.08 18.12 5.65
C GLY A 380 -25.15 17.27 4.80
N ARG A 381 -24.30 17.88 3.95
CA ARG A 381 -23.28 17.16 3.18
C ARG A 381 -22.24 16.52 4.07
N THR A 382 -21.78 17.25 5.09
CA THR A 382 -20.81 16.75 6.07
C THR A 382 -21.38 15.60 6.89
N VAL A 383 -22.61 15.72 7.39
CA VAL A 383 -23.28 14.65 8.14
C VAL A 383 -23.44 13.42 7.27
N SER A 384 -23.98 13.57 6.05
CA SER A 384 -24.14 12.46 5.09
C SER A 384 -22.82 11.73 4.83
N TRP A 385 -21.75 12.47 4.52
CA TRP A 385 -20.43 11.90 4.27
C TRP A 385 -19.89 11.12 5.48
N LEU A 386 -19.91 11.74 6.66
CA LEU A 386 -19.38 11.10 7.87
C LEU A 386 -20.21 9.88 8.29
N SER A 387 -21.53 9.92 8.11
CA SER A 387 -22.39 8.74 8.32
C SER A 387 -22.07 7.62 7.33
N GLY A 388 -21.83 7.93 6.05
CA GLY A 388 -21.41 6.93 5.07
C GLY A 388 -20.05 6.32 5.36
N VAL A 389 -19.09 7.14 5.80
CA VAL A 389 -17.75 6.66 6.23
C VAL A 389 -17.86 5.82 7.50
N ALA A 390 -18.69 6.21 8.47
CA ALA A 390 -18.93 5.44 9.68
C ALA A 390 -19.59 4.09 9.40
N LEU A 391 -20.55 4.05 8.47
CA LEU A 391 -21.16 2.80 8.02
C LEU A 391 -20.13 1.91 7.29
N LEU A 392 -19.30 2.48 6.40
CA LEU A 392 -18.24 1.74 5.73
C LEU A 392 -17.24 1.15 6.74
N PHE A 393 -16.83 1.94 7.74
CA PHE A 393 -16.00 1.48 8.85
C PHE A 393 -16.66 0.31 9.58
N TYR A 394 -17.93 0.45 9.96
CA TYR A 394 -18.65 -0.58 10.69
C TYR A 394 -18.77 -1.89 9.90
N VAL A 395 -19.06 -1.82 8.59
CA VAL A 395 -19.15 -3.02 7.75
C VAL A 395 -17.80 -3.72 7.60
N THR A 396 -16.73 -2.96 7.40
CA THR A 396 -15.39 -3.53 7.14
C THR A 396 -14.58 -3.86 8.40
N ASN A 397 -15.02 -3.44 9.60
CA ASN A 397 -14.27 -3.64 10.85
C ASN A 397 -15.10 -4.22 11.99
N GLY A 398 -16.43 -4.12 11.94
CA GLY A 398 -17.33 -4.51 13.02
C GLY A 398 -17.85 -5.93 12.87
N TYR A 399 -19.13 -6.11 13.24
CA TYR A 399 -19.82 -7.39 13.19
C TYR A 399 -19.69 -8.09 11.82
N PHE A 400 -19.92 -7.36 10.72
CA PHE A 400 -19.91 -7.97 9.40
C PHE A 400 -18.57 -8.64 9.06
N ASN A 401 -17.44 -7.93 9.19
CA ASN A 401 -16.11 -8.53 8.96
C ASN A 401 -15.80 -9.71 9.91
N ALA A 402 -16.33 -9.68 11.15
CA ALA A 402 -16.14 -10.77 12.10
C ALA A 402 -16.91 -12.05 11.73
N TYR A 403 -18.10 -11.92 11.12
CA TYR A 403 -19.02 -13.04 10.89
C TYR A 403 -19.18 -13.44 9.41
N GLU A 404 -18.82 -12.61 8.44
CA GLU A 404 -19.12 -12.87 7.01
C GLU A 404 -18.42 -14.11 6.42
N GLN A 405 -17.31 -14.55 7.02
CA GLN A 405 -16.66 -15.81 6.66
C GLN A 405 -17.41 -17.06 7.16
N TYR A 406 -18.32 -16.89 8.12
CA TYR A 406 -19.05 -17.97 8.80
C TYR A 406 -20.53 -17.98 8.48
N LEU A 407 -21.13 -16.80 8.25
CA LEU A 407 -22.56 -16.63 8.05
C LEU A 407 -22.83 -15.99 6.69
N PHE A 408 -23.47 -16.75 5.81
CA PHE A 408 -23.92 -16.24 4.52
C PHE A 408 -24.85 -15.02 4.68
N SER A 409 -25.69 -14.98 5.71
CA SER A 409 -26.56 -13.83 5.99
C SER A 409 -25.76 -12.56 6.32
N ALA A 410 -24.70 -12.68 7.12
CA ALA A 410 -23.81 -11.55 7.43
C ALA A 410 -23.09 -11.07 6.16
N HIS A 411 -22.57 -12.00 5.35
CA HIS A 411 -21.95 -11.71 4.05
C HIS A 411 -22.91 -10.96 3.11
N MET A 412 -24.14 -11.46 2.93
CA MET A 412 -25.14 -10.82 2.05
C MET A 412 -25.52 -9.42 2.55
N LEU A 413 -25.73 -9.25 3.85
CA LEU A 413 -26.05 -7.95 4.42
C LEU A 413 -24.89 -6.96 4.28
N ALA A 414 -23.64 -7.41 4.50
CA ALA A 414 -22.44 -6.60 4.25
C ALA A 414 -22.41 -6.11 2.81
N HIS A 415 -22.67 -6.99 1.83
CA HIS A 415 -22.72 -6.63 0.42
C HIS A 415 -23.83 -5.62 0.12
N MET A 416 -25.04 -5.80 0.64
CA MET A 416 -26.13 -4.83 0.44
C MET A 416 -25.78 -3.46 1.04
N LEU A 417 -25.12 -3.42 2.19
CA LEU A 417 -24.67 -2.18 2.80
C LEU A 417 -23.54 -1.53 2.01
N LEU A 418 -22.54 -2.27 1.54
CA LEU A 418 -21.44 -1.75 0.74
C LEU A 418 -21.92 -1.22 -0.62
N THR A 419 -22.90 -1.90 -1.23
CA THR A 419 -23.40 -1.54 -2.55
C THR A 419 -24.46 -0.44 -2.55
N MET A 420 -25.31 -0.35 -1.53
CA MET A 420 -26.39 0.65 -1.47
C MET A 420 -26.27 1.56 -0.24
N GLY A 421 -26.20 0.99 0.96
CA GLY A 421 -26.24 1.77 2.21
C GLY A 421 -25.13 2.82 2.30
N VAL A 422 -23.87 2.41 2.09
CA VAL A 422 -22.69 3.27 2.12
C VAL A 422 -22.75 4.32 0.99
N PRO A 423 -22.94 3.95 -0.29
CA PRO A 423 -23.09 4.91 -1.39
C PRO A 423 -24.17 5.97 -1.21
N VAL A 424 -25.38 5.60 -0.77
CA VAL A 424 -26.49 6.54 -0.54
C VAL A 424 -26.12 7.65 0.44
N LEU A 425 -25.28 7.33 1.43
CA LEU A 425 -24.77 8.29 2.41
C LEU A 425 -23.54 9.06 1.90
N LEU A 426 -22.63 8.42 1.16
CA LEU A 426 -21.40 9.07 0.67
C LEU A 426 -21.67 10.08 -0.46
N VAL A 427 -22.51 9.73 -1.43
CA VAL A 427 -22.72 10.53 -2.65
C VAL A 427 -23.21 11.96 -2.39
N PRO A 428 -24.20 12.22 -1.50
CA PRO A 428 -24.63 13.58 -1.19
C PRO A 428 -23.53 14.46 -0.57
N GLY A 429 -22.47 13.85 -0.02
CA GLY A 429 -21.29 14.53 0.51
C GLY A 429 -20.54 15.39 -0.50
N ALA A 430 -20.69 15.14 -1.80
CA ALA A 430 -19.99 15.86 -2.87
C ALA A 430 -18.46 15.96 -2.67
N PRO A 431 -17.76 14.83 -2.40
CA PRO A 431 -16.34 14.82 -2.11
C PRO A 431 -15.48 15.42 -3.23
N VAL A 432 -15.83 15.22 -4.50
CA VAL A 432 -15.05 15.75 -5.64
C VAL A 432 -15.17 17.28 -5.69
N THR A 433 -16.37 17.81 -5.44
CA THR A 433 -16.64 19.26 -5.36
C THR A 433 -15.88 19.87 -4.19
N LEU A 434 -15.89 19.23 -3.02
CA LEU A 434 -15.14 19.69 -1.86
C LEU A 434 -13.64 19.75 -2.16
N LEU A 435 -13.08 18.69 -2.74
CA LEU A 435 -11.66 18.63 -3.12
C LEU A 435 -11.30 19.75 -4.10
N ALA A 436 -12.12 19.94 -5.15
CA ALA A 436 -11.89 20.94 -6.18
C ALA A 436 -11.89 22.37 -5.65
N ARG A 437 -12.68 22.66 -4.61
CA ARG A 437 -12.76 23.97 -3.94
C ARG A 437 -11.67 24.14 -2.86
N ALA A 438 -11.37 23.10 -2.09
CA ALA A 438 -10.50 23.20 -0.93
C ALA A 438 -9.00 23.19 -1.30
N VAL A 439 -8.61 22.49 -2.37
CA VAL A 439 -7.21 22.33 -2.78
C VAL A 439 -6.85 23.40 -3.83
N ALA A 440 -5.70 24.05 -3.66
CA ALA A 440 -5.21 25.05 -4.60
C ALA A 440 -4.85 24.41 -5.95
N LYS A 441 -5.22 25.08 -7.05
CA LYS A 441 -4.86 24.68 -8.41
C LYS A 441 -3.37 24.88 -8.66
N ARG A 442 -2.71 23.90 -9.27
CA ARG A 442 -1.34 24.08 -9.81
C ARG A 442 -1.36 24.78 -11.18
N GLN A 443 -0.35 25.61 -11.44
CA GLN A 443 -0.27 26.44 -12.66
C GLN A 443 0.97 26.13 -13.53
N ASP A 444 1.74 25.11 -13.18
CA ASP A 444 3.05 24.78 -13.77
C ASP A 444 3.02 23.47 -14.58
N ASP A 445 1.87 23.10 -15.14
CA ASP A 445 1.61 21.82 -15.85
C ASP A 445 1.89 20.53 -15.06
N SER A 446 2.32 20.62 -13.81
CA SER A 446 2.36 19.48 -12.88
C SER A 446 0.96 19.12 -12.38
N ARG A 447 0.79 17.89 -11.87
CA ARG A 447 -0.48 17.43 -11.32
C ARG A 447 -0.37 17.07 -9.85
N GLY A 448 -1.20 17.72 -9.02
CA GLY A 448 -1.45 17.30 -7.64
C GLY A 448 -2.69 16.41 -7.55
N VAL A 449 -3.09 16.09 -6.32
CA VAL A 449 -4.27 15.23 -6.06
C VAL A 449 -5.53 15.80 -6.71
N ARG A 450 -5.73 17.13 -6.65
CA ARG A 450 -6.86 17.81 -7.28
C ARG A 450 -6.88 17.60 -8.79
N GLU A 451 -5.75 17.83 -9.46
CA GLU A 451 -5.65 17.68 -10.91
C GLU A 451 -5.82 16.23 -11.36
N TRP A 452 -5.30 15.27 -10.59
CA TRP A 452 -5.49 13.84 -10.87
C TRP A 452 -6.93 13.39 -10.72
N VAL A 453 -7.60 13.77 -9.64
CA VAL A 453 -9.02 13.44 -9.42
C VAL A 453 -9.91 14.09 -10.49
N LEU A 454 -9.70 15.37 -10.78
CA LEU A 454 -10.45 16.05 -11.83
C LEU A 454 -10.17 15.42 -13.20
N TRP A 455 -8.93 15.09 -13.53
CA TRP A 455 -8.62 14.39 -14.77
C TRP A 455 -9.37 13.05 -14.86
N ALA A 456 -9.36 12.25 -13.79
CA ALA A 456 -10.00 10.93 -13.75
C ALA A 456 -11.51 11.03 -14.04
N VAL A 457 -12.21 11.96 -13.38
CA VAL A 457 -13.66 12.18 -13.52
C VAL A 457 -14.04 12.67 -14.93
N HIS A 458 -13.15 13.40 -15.61
CA HIS A 458 -13.41 13.91 -16.96
C HIS A 458 -12.96 12.98 -18.09
N THR A 459 -12.42 11.78 -17.78
CA THR A 459 -12.07 10.81 -18.83
C THR A 459 -13.33 10.27 -19.53
N LYS A 460 -13.24 9.98 -20.83
CA LYS A 460 -14.33 9.33 -21.59
C LYS A 460 -14.76 8.01 -20.94
N TYR A 461 -13.81 7.28 -20.37
CA TYR A 461 -14.07 6.03 -19.66
C TYR A 461 -14.90 6.27 -18.39
N ALA A 462 -14.54 7.23 -17.54
CA ALA A 462 -15.33 7.58 -16.37
C ALA A 462 -16.72 8.09 -16.74
N GLN A 463 -16.84 8.89 -17.81
CA GLN A 463 -18.13 9.35 -18.33
C GLN A 463 -19.01 8.21 -18.83
N PHE A 464 -18.42 7.20 -19.49
CA PHE A 464 -19.11 5.99 -19.93
C PHE A 464 -19.59 5.17 -18.73
N LEU A 465 -18.72 4.86 -17.77
CA LEU A 465 -19.10 4.08 -16.58
C LEU A 465 -20.13 4.79 -15.70
N SER A 466 -20.06 6.12 -15.62
CA SER A 466 -20.99 6.93 -14.83
C SER A 466 -22.31 7.23 -15.57
N HIS A 467 -22.46 6.79 -16.82
CA HIS A 467 -23.71 6.96 -17.56
C HIS A 467 -24.82 6.15 -16.86
N PRO A 468 -26.03 6.70 -16.62
CA PRO A 468 -27.03 6.05 -15.77
C PRO A 468 -27.35 4.60 -16.14
N ILE A 469 -27.51 4.31 -17.43
CA ILE A 469 -27.76 2.93 -17.92
C ILE A 469 -26.56 2.03 -17.65
N VAL A 470 -25.34 2.51 -17.90
CA VAL A 470 -24.13 1.70 -17.71
C VAL A 470 -23.91 1.43 -16.22
N ALA A 471 -24.09 2.45 -15.37
CA ALA A 471 -24.01 2.30 -13.93
C ALA A 471 -25.08 1.33 -13.39
N ALA A 472 -26.32 1.38 -13.89
CA ALA A 472 -27.37 0.42 -13.55
C ALA A 472 -27.04 -1.01 -13.99
N LEU A 473 -26.58 -1.17 -15.23
CA LEU A 473 -26.17 -2.47 -15.76
C LEU A 473 -24.98 -3.02 -14.96
N LEU A 474 -23.97 -2.21 -14.66
CA LEU A 474 -22.84 -2.62 -13.82
C LEU A 474 -23.31 -3.03 -12.44
N PHE A 475 -24.17 -2.24 -11.78
CA PHE A 475 -24.72 -2.57 -10.48
C PHE A 475 -25.48 -3.90 -10.48
N ALA A 476 -26.43 -4.09 -11.41
CA ALA A 476 -27.25 -5.29 -11.50
C ALA A 476 -26.45 -6.53 -11.94
N SER A 477 -25.62 -6.40 -12.98
CA SER A 477 -24.80 -7.51 -13.49
C SER A 477 -23.69 -7.90 -12.54
N SER A 478 -23.18 -6.97 -11.71
CA SER A 478 -22.14 -7.29 -10.72
C SER A 478 -22.60 -8.37 -9.76
N LEU A 479 -23.85 -8.33 -9.28
CA LEU A 479 -24.37 -9.36 -8.39
C LEU A 479 -24.46 -10.71 -9.11
N VAL A 480 -25.00 -10.74 -10.32
CA VAL A 480 -25.13 -11.98 -11.10
C VAL A 480 -23.76 -12.57 -11.43
N VAL A 481 -22.85 -11.77 -12.00
CA VAL A 481 -21.51 -12.23 -12.35
C VAL A 481 -20.75 -12.67 -11.11
N PHE A 482 -20.85 -11.95 -10.00
CA PHE A 482 -20.16 -12.32 -8.78
C PHE A 482 -20.60 -13.71 -8.27
N TYR A 483 -21.91 -13.94 -8.07
CA TYR A 483 -22.41 -15.18 -7.49
C TYR A 483 -22.42 -16.39 -8.44
N PHE A 484 -22.54 -16.18 -9.75
CA PHE A 484 -22.65 -17.26 -10.73
C PHE A 484 -21.33 -17.57 -11.46
N THR A 485 -20.21 -17.00 -11.03
CA THR A 485 -18.87 -17.30 -11.60
C THR A 485 -17.85 -17.67 -10.51
N PRO A 486 -16.65 -18.16 -10.87
CA PRO A 486 -15.60 -18.45 -9.89
C PRO A 486 -15.13 -17.26 -9.04
N ILE A 487 -15.54 -16.03 -9.38
CA ILE A 487 -15.19 -14.81 -8.63
C ILE A 487 -15.67 -14.89 -7.18
N PHE A 488 -16.85 -15.44 -6.91
CA PHE A 488 -17.32 -15.64 -5.53
C PHE A 488 -16.41 -16.58 -4.73
N ASN A 489 -15.99 -17.69 -5.34
CA ASN A 489 -15.07 -18.64 -4.70
C ASN A 489 -13.71 -17.98 -4.42
N TRP A 490 -13.18 -17.23 -5.40
CA TRP A 490 -11.94 -16.49 -5.24
C TRP A 490 -12.03 -15.42 -4.14
N ALA A 491 -13.10 -14.63 -4.11
CA ALA A 491 -13.28 -13.56 -3.13
C ALA A 491 -13.53 -14.04 -1.69
N THR A 492 -13.98 -15.29 -1.52
CA THR A 492 -14.22 -15.88 -0.20
C THR A 492 -13.02 -16.66 0.33
N ARG A 493 -12.09 -17.08 -0.54
CA ARG A 493 -10.89 -17.84 -0.16
C ARG A 493 -9.61 -17.01 -0.13
N GLU A 494 -9.49 -16.05 -1.04
CA GLU A 494 -8.28 -15.25 -1.20
C GLU A 494 -8.46 -13.86 -0.61
N HIS A 495 -7.49 -13.43 0.20
CA HIS A 495 -7.50 -12.10 0.83
C HIS A 495 -7.61 -10.97 -0.21
N VAL A 496 -6.85 -11.04 -1.30
CA VAL A 496 -6.93 -10.04 -2.39
C VAL A 496 -8.30 -10.03 -3.06
N GLY A 497 -8.94 -11.20 -3.18
CA GLY A 497 -10.27 -11.30 -3.75
C GLY A 497 -11.33 -10.64 -2.87
N HIS A 498 -11.20 -10.81 -1.56
CA HIS A 498 -12.05 -10.15 -0.58
C HIS A 498 -11.91 -8.62 -0.62
N GLU A 499 -10.68 -8.10 -0.64
CA GLU A 499 -10.42 -6.66 -0.74
C GLU A 499 -10.95 -6.07 -2.06
N TRP A 500 -10.75 -6.79 -3.17
CA TRP A 500 -11.28 -6.42 -4.48
C TRP A 500 -12.81 -6.33 -4.45
N MET A 501 -13.47 -7.31 -3.83
CA MET A 501 -14.91 -7.39 -3.72
C MET A 501 -15.48 -6.17 -2.99
N ILE A 502 -14.91 -5.78 -1.85
CA ILE A 502 -15.35 -4.58 -1.11
C ILE A 502 -15.19 -3.33 -1.97
N VAL A 503 -14.02 -3.14 -2.60
CA VAL A 503 -13.74 -2.00 -3.48
C VAL A 503 -14.74 -1.95 -4.64
N HIS A 504 -14.96 -3.08 -5.32
CA HIS A 504 -15.86 -3.21 -6.46
C HIS A 504 -17.30 -2.83 -6.09
N PHE A 505 -17.82 -3.39 -5.00
CA PHE A 505 -19.20 -3.15 -4.57
C PHE A 505 -19.43 -1.72 -4.09
N VAL A 506 -18.48 -1.12 -3.38
CA VAL A 506 -18.56 0.30 -2.99
C VAL A 506 -18.50 1.19 -4.23
N ILE A 507 -17.62 0.93 -5.21
CA ILE A 507 -17.49 1.76 -6.42
C ILE A 507 -18.72 1.64 -7.31
N THR A 508 -19.16 0.43 -7.62
CA THR A 508 -20.33 0.21 -8.50
C THR A 508 -21.60 0.81 -7.88
N GLY A 509 -21.79 0.61 -6.57
CA GLY A 509 -22.84 1.27 -5.80
C GLY A 509 -22.74 2.79 -5.83
N TYR A 510 -21.55 3.35 -5.62
CA TYR A 510 -21.32 4.80 -5.69
C TYR A 510 -21.65 5.36 -7.06
N LEU A 511 -21.24 4.70 -8.15
CA LEU A 511 -21.54 5.13 -9.53
C LEU A 511 -23.04 5.13 -9.80
N PHE A 512 -23.76 4.08 -9.36
CA PHE A 512 -25.20 3.98 -9.53
C PHE A 512 -25.94 5.09 -8.78
N VAL A 513 -25.64 5.27 -7.48
CA VAL A 513 -26.24 6.33 -6.66
C VAL A 513 -25.87 7.72 -7.19
N GLN A 514 -24.64 7.92 -7.65
CA GLN A 514 -24.19 9.18 -8.26
C GLN A 514 -24.98 9.50 -9.54
N ALA A 515 -25.32 8.50 -10.36
CA ALA A 515 -26.13 8.69 -11.56
C ALA A 515 -27.57 9.12 -11.23
N LEU A 516 -28.11 8.67 -10.08
CA LEU A 516 -29.47 8.95 -9.63
C LEU A 516 -29.59 10.29 -8.87
N ILE A 517 -28.79 10.48 -7.82
CA ILE A 517 -28.92 11.58 -6.86
C ILE A 517 -27.62 12.38 -6.66
N GLY A 518 -26.60 12.16 -7.51
CA GLY A 518 -25.28 12.76 -7.35
C GLY A 518 -25.28 14.27 -7.18
N VAL A 519 -24.16 14.83 -6.75
CA VAL A 519 -23.98 16.30 -6.75
C VAL A 519 -22.68 16.68 -7.44
N ASP A 520 -21.69 15.79 -7.39
CA ASP A 520 -20.42 16.00 -8.06
C ASP A 520 -20.54 16.07 -9.59
N PRO A 521 -19.56 16.72 -10.27
CA PRO A 521 -19.50 16.78 -11.73
C PRO A 521 -19.53 15.38 -12.35
N GLY A 522 -20.28 15.22 -13.44
CA GLY A 522 -20.46 13.95 -14.11
C GLY A 522 -21.33 14.06 -15.36
N PRO A 523 -21.66 12.93 -16.02
CA PRO A 523 -22.51 12.93 -17.21
C PRO A 523 -23.92 13.48 -16.93
N LYS A 524 -24.59 13.94 -17.98
CA LYS A 524 -25.96 14.49 -17.90
C LYS A 524 -26.89 13.41 -17.36
N ARG A 525 -27.64 13.76 -16.31
CA ARG A 525 -28.57 12.84 -15.66
C ARG A 525 -29.90 12.77 -16.41
N PHE A 526 -30.55 11.63 -16.28
CA PHE A 526 -31.93 11.45 -16.74
C PHE A 526 -32.92 12.32 -15.97
N GLY A 527 -34.10 12.55 -16.54
CA GLY A 527 -35.21 13.21 -15.85
C GLY A 527 -35.75 12.34 -14.70
N TYR A 528 -36.47 12.93 -13.74
CA TYR A 528 -37.00 12.20 -12.58
C TYR A 528 -37.80 10.93 -12.94
N PRO A 529 -38.70 10.92 -13.95
CA PRO A 529 -39.43 9.70 -14.30
C PRO A 529 -38.53 8.56 -14.77
N GLN A 530 -37.51 8.87 -15.56
CA GLN A 530 -36.55 7.89 -16.07
C GLN A 530 -35.66 7.31 -14.95
N ARG A 531 -35.40 8.09 -13.89
CA ARG A 531 -34.68 7.60 -12.70
C ARG A 531 -35.52 6.64 -11.89
N LEU A 532 -36.84 6.88 -11.79
CA LEU A 532 -37.78 5.96 -11.13
C LEU A 532 -37.93 4.63 -11.87
N ILE A 533 -37.82 4.63 -13.21
CA ILE A 533 -37.84 3.40 -14.01
C ILE A 533 -36.52 2.60 -13.87
N LEU A 534 -35.43 3.30 -13.53
CA LEU A 534 -34.10 2.71 -13.39
C LEU A 534 -33.83 2.14 -11.98
N LEU A 535 -34.60 2.59 -10.99
CA LEU A 535 -34.70 1.98 -9.65
C LEU A 535 -35.61 0.76 -9.72
#